data_AF-A0A497QWH8-F1
#
_entry.id   AF-A0A497QWH8-F1
#
_cell.length_a   1.000
_cell.length_b   1.000
_cell.length_c   1.000
_cell.angle_alpha   90.00
_cell.angle_beta   90.00
_cell.angle_gamma   90.00
#
_symmetry.space_group_name_H-M   'P 1'
#
loop_
_entity.id
_entity.type
_entity.pdbx_description
1 polymer ?
#
loop_
_entity_poly.entity_id
_entity_poly.type
_entity_poly.pdbx_seq_one_letter_code
_entity_poly.pdbx_strand_id
1 'polypeptide(L)'
;MKGSAVKLSQNTDTGEILKNRVKENPEDLDSWIDLGSFFLRRKNFVEAEKAARKALELAPKNSFSWFQLALALSGKKDLVEAEQAYREAIKIRPDFINAWFNLGLLLGQRNDLQGAKEVFEELLKINPQDSVALNYLRRVYYELGAKEEAINAYRTSFNIDPSQSRTAYNLALLLSENKKTAEAEYVLRKALDFNPFSTILLQLLYQLLGINLYIPKIVSATSKKTLKFGSYEAIVVGDIITSGRIQYEFVLFLYEQGKQEPILFVSAEKNSLATETDTAGYFLCVFDEHGHVNFGLYASLNDLEYFTKKALEIIASKYKFSSEDMPKLA
;
A
#
# COMPACT_ATOMS: atom_id res chain seq x y z
N MET A 1 34.47 12.33 -9.70
CA MET A 1 34.92 12.66 -8.32
C MET A 1 34.68 14.11 -7.85
N LYS A 2 34.04 15.02 -8.64
CA LYS A 2 33.82 16.41 -8.18
C LYS A 2 32.52 16.66 -7.36
N GLY A 3 31.59 15.71 -7.32
CA GLY A 3 30.30 15.87 -6.62
C GLY A 3 30.30 15.60 -5.11
N SER A 4 31.30 14.87 -4.57
CA SER A 4 31.35 14.54 -3.13
C SER A 4 32.00 15.64 -2.29
N ALA A 5 33.02 16.32 -2.83
CA ALA A 5 33.75 17.37 -2.11
C ALA A 5 32.91 18.64 -1.89
N VAL A 6 32.09 19.04 -2.88
CA VAL A 6 31.20 20.21 -2.76
C VAL A 6 30.07 19.97 -1.75
N LYS A 7 29.55 18.73 -1.68
CA LYS A 7 28.57 18.34 -0.67
C LYS A 7 29.19 18.29 0.73
N LEU A 8 30.47 17.91 0.85
CA LEU A 8 31.17 17.87 2.15
C LEU A 8 31.47 19.28 2.67
N SER A 9 31.89 20.23 1.82
CA SER A 9 32.21 21.60 2.24
C SER A 9 30.98 22.39 2.69
N GLN A 10 29.88 22.36 1.92
CA GLN A 10 28.61 23.00 2.30
C GLN A 10 28.01 22.43 3.60
N ASN A 11 28.27 21.14 3.87
CA ASN A 11 27.79 20.45 5.08
C ASN A 11 28.56 20.86 6.35
N THR A 12 29.86 21.15 6.26
CA THR A 12 30.65 21.71 7.38
C THR A 12 30.23 23.13 7.70
N ASP A 13 29.99 23.95 6.67
CA ASP A 13 29.59 25.36 6.86
C ASP A 13 28.21 25.46 7.53
N THR A 14 27.26 24.60 7.14
CA THR A 14 25.91 24.59 7.74
C THR A 14 25.96 24.26 9.24
N GLY A 15 26.80 23.30 9.65
CA GLY A 15 26.94 22.92 11.05
C GLY A 15 27.52 24.04 11.91
N GLU A 16 28.55 24.74 11.42
CA GLU A 16 29.14 25.88 12.13
C GLU A 16 28.21 27.09 12.19
N ILE A 17 27.45 27.36 11.12
CA ILE A 17 26.41 28.42 11.11
C ILE A 17 25.38 28.15 12.21
N LEU A 18 24.84 26.92 12.27
CA LEU A 18 23.83 26.57 13.28
C LEU A 18 24.40 26.62 14.70
N LYS A 19 25.65 26.19 14.92
CA LYS A 19 26.34 26.34 16.21
C LYS A 19 26.55 27.80 16.60
N ASN A 20 26.85 28.68 15.65
CA ASN A 20 27.02 30.10 15.93
C ASN A 20 25.68 30.76 16.27
N ARG A 21 24.58 30.40 15.59
CA ARG A 21 23.24 30.90 15.94
C ARG A 21 22.86 30.64 17.38
N VAL A 22 23.05 29.41 17.87
CA VAL A 22 22.74 29.07 19.27
C VAL A 22 23.71 29.71 20.28
N LYS A 23 24.90 30.14 19.85
CA LYS A 23 25.83 30.92 20.70
C LYS A 23 25.45 32.39 20.76
N GLU A 24 25.04 32.97 19.63
CA GLU A 24 24.61 34.36 19.52
C GLU A 24 23.27 34.59 20.21
N ASN A 25 22.36 33.63 20.12
CA ASN A 25 21.06 33.67 20.78
C ASN A 25 20.72 32.32 21.45
N PRO A 26 21.21 32.07 22.68
CA PRO A 26 21.00 30.80 23.38
C PRO A 26 19.56 30.54 23.82
N GLU A 27 18.70 31.55 23.83
CA GLU A 27 17.29 31.45 24.22
C GLU A 27 16.36 31.23 23.01
N ASP A 28 16.90 31.17 21.79
CA ASP A 28 16.13 30.88 20.60
C ASP A 28 15.87 29.36 20.45
N LEU A 29 14.65 28.96 20.80
CA LEU A 29 14.18 27.58 20.70
C LEU A 29 14.36 27.00 19.30
N ASP A 30 14.02 27.76 18.26
CA ASP A 30 14.02 27.25 16.88
C ASP A 30 15.45 26.95 16.41
N SER A 31 16.42 27.79 16.80
CA SER A 31 17.85 27.52 16.54
C SER A 31 18.35 26.21 17.16
N TRP A 32 17.92 25.88 18.38
CA TRP A 32 18.27 24.61 19.02
C TRP A 32 17.59 23.41 18.34
N ILE A 33 16.33 23.56 17.94
CA ILE A 33 15.57 22.54 17.20
C ILE A 33 16.23 22.26 15.83
N ASP A 34 16.65 23.30 15.12
CA ASP A 34 17.34 23.19 13.83
C ASP A 34 18.70 22.50 13.97
N LEU A 35 19.46 22.86 15.00
CA LEU A 35 20.75 22.24 15.32
C LEU A 35 20.59 20.75 15.65
N GLY A 36 19.59 20.40 16.47
CA GLY A 36 19.25 19.00 16.78
C GLY A 36 18.89 18.20 15.53
N SER A 37 18.01 18.74 14.69
CA SER A 37 17.63 18.17 13.39
C SER A 37 18.82 17.98 12.45
N PHE A 38 19.75 18.94 12.40
CA PHE A 38 20.99 18.82 11.63
C PHE A 38 21.83 17.64 12.10
N PHE A 39 22.06 17.51 13.40
CA PHE A 39 22.86 16.42 13.94
C PHE A 39 22.20 15.05 13.81
N LEU A 40 20.87 14.96 13.94
CA LEU A 40 20.11 13.73 13.66
C LEU A 40 20.31 13.25 12.22
N ARG A 41 20.21 14.14 11.22
CA ARG A 41 20.47 13.81 9.82
C ARG A 41 21.90 13.30 9.58
N ARG A 42 22.86 13.76 10.39
CA ARG A 42 24.27 13.33 10.35
C ARG A 42 24.54 12.09 11.21
N LYS A 43 23.52 11.54 11.88
CA LYS A 43 23.65 10.45 12.86
C LYS A 43 24.64 10.77 13.99
N ASN A 44 24.90 12.06 14.25
CA ASN A 44 25.66 12.47 15.42
C ASN A 44 24.70 12.60 16.60
N PHE A 45 24.38 11.46 17.21
CA PHE A 45 23.35 11.38 18.22
C PHE A 45 23.72 12.08 19.54
N VAL A 46 25.02 12.23 19.84
CA VAL A 46 25.49 12.93 21.05
C VAL A 46 25.17 14.42 20.96
N GLU A 47 25.49 15.06 19.84
CA GLU A 47 25.21 16.49 19.67
C GLU A 47 23.72 16.75 19.42
N ALA A 48 23.01 15.83 18.77
CA ALA A 48 21.56 15.89 18.63
C ALA A 48 20.85 15.87 19.99
N GLU A 49 21.25 14.98 20.90
CA GLU A 49 20.70 14.91 22.25
C GLU A 49 20.93 16.21 23.03
N LYS A 50 22.14 16.76 23.00
CA LYS A 50 22.45 18.03 23.68
C LYS A 50 21.55 19.16 23.20
N ALA A 51 21.40 19.30 21.88
CA ALA A 51 20.55 20.33 21.30
C ALA A 51 19.07 20.12 21.65
N ALA A 52 18.58 18.88 21.60
CA ALA A 52 17.20 18.55 21.96
C ALA A 52 16.91 18.82 23.45
N ARG A 53 17.83 18.45 24.36
CA ARG A 53 17.70 18.77 25.79
C ARG A 53 17.70 20.27 26.03
N LYS A 54 18.55 21.03 25.33
CA LYS A 54 18.56 22.49 25.46
C LYS A 54 17.26 23.13 24.97
N ALA A 55 16.71 22.65 23.85
CA ALA A 55 15.38 23.06 23.40
C ALA A 55 14.27 22.71 24.42
N LEU A 56 14.39 21.58 25.14
CA LEU A 56 13.44 21.20 26.19
C LEU A 56 13.59 22.00 27.49
N GLU A 57 14.79 22.52 27.80
CA GLU A 57 14.96 23.50 28.88
C GLU A 57 14.16 24.78 28.61
N LEU A 58 14.20 25.26 27.36
CA LEU A 58 13.48 26.47 26.92
C LEU A 58 11.97 26.23 26.80
N ALA A 59 11.57 25.05 26.29
CA ALA A 59 10.18 24.70 26.08
C ALA A 59 9.87 23.23 26.46
N PRO A 60 9.61 22.94 27.75
CA PRO A 60 9.37 21.57 28.24
C PRO A 60 8.17 20.85 27.62
N LYS A 61 7.21 21.61 27.08
CA LYS A 61 5.99 21.10 26.42
C LYS A 61 6.09 21.09 24.89
N ASN A 62 7.30 21.13 24.32
CA ASN A 62 7.48 21.01 22.87
C ASN A 62 7.56 19.53 22.45
N SER A 63 6.52 19.02 21.80
CA SER A 63 6.46 17.61 21.37
C SER A 63 7.53 17.25 20.33
N PHE A 64 7.95 18.19 19.49
CA PHE A 64 8.96 17.95 18.45
C PHE A 64 10.35 17.81 19.07
N SER A 65 10.70 18.60 20.08
CA SER A 65 11.96 18.46 20.82
C SER A 65 12.02 17.15 21.60
N TRP A 66 10.92 16.71 22.22
CA TRP A 66 10.83 15.37 22.83
C TRP A 66 11.03 14.26 21.79
N PHE A 67 10.44 14.38 20.61
CA PHE A 67 10.63 13.43 19.52
C PHE A 67 12.09 13.41 19.00
N GLN A 68 12.74 14.58 18.86
CA GLN A 68 14.16 14.64 18.48
C GLN A 68 15.06 14.00 19.55
N LEU A 69 14.77 14.23 20.83
CA LEU A 69 15.47 13.58 21.95
C LEU A 69 15.33 12.06 21.86
N ALA A 70 14.11 11.57 21.63
CA ALA A 70 13.83 10.14 21.49
C ALA A 70 14.60 9.51 20.31
N LEU A 71 14.66 10.18 19.16
CA LEU A 71 15.45 9.73 18.00
C LEU A 71 16.95 9.68 18.31
N ALA A 72 17.49 10.69 19.00
CA ALA A 72 18.89 10.74 19.38
C ALA A 72 19.24 9.59 20.35
N LEU A 73 18.43 9.40 21.39
CA LEU A 73 18.60 8.33 22.38
C LEU A 73 18.46 6.94 21.74
N SER A 74 17.51 6.76 20.82
CA SER A 74 17.36 5.53 20.02
C SER A 74 18.63 5.23 19.23
N GLY A 75 19.21 6.24 18.58
CA GLY A 75 20.47 6.12 17.84
C GLY A 75 21.68 5.78 18.73
N LYS A 76 21.68 6.23 19.98
CA LYS A 76 22.66 5.86 21.02
C LYS A 76 22.40 4.48 21.62
N LYS A 77 21.29 3.81 21.28
CA LYS A 77 20.79 2.57 21.90
C LYS A 77 20.42 2.72 23.38
N ASP A 78 20.14 3.94 23.83
CA ASP A 78 19.52 4.16 25.14
C ASP A 78 18.00 4.00 25.02
N LEU A 79 17.57 2.73 24.93
CA LEU A 79 16.20 2.39 24.55
C LEU A 79 15.19 2.72 25.66
N VAL A 80 15.62 2.85 26.92
CA VAL A 80 14.74 3.16 28.05
C VAL A 80 14.37 4.63 28.03
N GLU A 81 15.36 5.52 27.97
CA GLU A 81 15.09 6.96 27.95
C GLU A 81 14.45 7.39 26.62
N ALA A 82 14.81 6.73 25.51
CA ALA A 82 14.15 6.96 24.22
C ALA A 82 12.64 6.65 24.27
N GLU A 83 12.24 5.55 24.90
CA GLU A 83 10.83 5.20 25.06
C GLU A 83 10.07 6.28 25.84
N GLN A 84 10.63 6.74 26.96
CA GLN A 84 10.06 7.81 27.77
C GLN A 84 9.89 9.10 26.96
N ALA A 85 10.91 9.48 26.18
CA ALA A 85 10.87 10.67 25.34
C ALA A 85 9.81 10.56 24.22
N TYR A 86 9.62 9.40 23.60
CA TYR A 86 8.51 9.18 22.65
C TYR A 86 7.15 9.32 23.34
N ARG A 87 6.98 8.72 24.53
CA ARG A 87 5.72 8.79 25.28
C ARG A 87 5.38 10.23 25.70
N GLU A 88 6.35 11.05 26.09
CA GLU A 88 6.12 12.46 26.37
C GLU A 88 5.76 13.25 25.09
N ALA A 89 6.41 12.98 23.96
CA ALA A 89 6.02 13.58 22.67
C ALA A 89 4.56 13.27 22.30
N ILE A 90 4.14 12.01 22.47
CA ILE A 90 2.78 11.53 22.24
C ILE A 90 1.78 12.15 23.22
N LYS A 91 2.12 12.21 24.51
CA LYS A 91 1.26 12.81 25.55
C LYS A 91 0.98 14.29 25.28
N ILE A 92 1.97 15.03 24.80
CA ILE A 92 1.82 16.45 24.42
C ILE A 92 1.04 16.59 23.12
N ARG A 93 1.32 15.73 22.14
CA ARG A 93 0.67 15.74 20.82
C ARG A 93 0.19 14.33 20.45
N PRO A 94 -1.05 13.95 20.83
CA PRO A 94 -1.57 12.61 20.60
C PRO A 94 -1.72 12.22 19.13
N ASP A 95 -1.86 13.18 18.22
CA ASP A 95 -1.92 12.98 16.77
C ASP A 95 -0.54 12.94 16.11
N PHE A 96 0.57 12.87 16.87
CA PHE A 96 1.92 12.83 16.33
C PHE A 96 2.29 11.42 15.82
N ILE A 97 1.79 11.08 14.64
CA ILE A 97 1.97 9.79 13.93
C ILE A 97 3.42 9.28 13.97
N ASN A 98 4.41 10.14 13.69
CA ASN A 98 5.82 9.74 13.68
C ASN A 98 6.33 9.29 15.04
N ALA A 99 5.85 9.87 16.15
CA ALA A 99 6.27 9.48 17.49
C ALA A 99 5.69 8.11 17.87
N TRP A 100 4.41 7.89 17.61
CA TRP A 100 3.76 6.58 17.76
C TRP A 100 4.45 5.49 16.94
N PHE A 101 4.70 5.74 15.66
CA PHE A 101 5.34 4.77 14.78
C PHE A 101 6.73 4.36 15.26
N ASN A 102 7.58 5.34 15.62
CA ASN A 102 8.93 5.05 16.11
C ASN A 102 8.94 4.39 17.50
N LEU A 103 7.97 4.71 18.37
CA LEU A 103 7.78 4.00 19.64
C LEU A 103 7.47 2.51 19.40
N GLY A 104 6.57 2.20 18.47
CA GLY A 104 6.22 0.82 18.14
C GLY A 104 7.42 0.03 17.61
N LEU A 105 8.24 0.65 16.76
CA LEU A 105 9.50 0.06 16.30
C LEU A 105 10.49 -0.19 17.44
N LEU A 106 10.64 0.77 18.35
CA LEU A 106 11.54 0.65 19.50
C LEU A 106 11.11 -0.49 20.43
N LEU A 107 9.81 -0.62 20.72
CA LEU A 107 9.27 -1.70 21.54
C LEU A 107 9.49 -3.07 20.89
N GLY A 108 9.28 -3.16 19.57
CA GLY A 108 9.62 -4.37 18.80
C GLY A 108 11.12 -4.72 18.86
N GLN A 109 12.02 -3.73 18.77
CA GLN A 109 13.47 -3.95 18.94
C GLN A 109 13.84 -4.46 20.34
N ARG A 110 13.06 -4.11 21.36
CA ARG A 110 13.21 -4.60 22.73
C ARG A 110 12.53 -5.93 22.98
N ASN A 111 11.92 -6.53 21.95
CA ASN A 111 11.10 -7.73 22.05
C ASN A 111 9.87 -7.56 22.97
N ASP A 112 9.45 -6.32 23.24
CA ASP A 112 8.17 -6.01 23.87
C ASP A 112 7.07 -5.96 22.80
N LEU A 113 6.71 -7.15 22.33
CA LEU A 113 5.74 -7.32 21.26
C LEU A 113 4.33 -6.89 21.68
N GLN A 114 3.98 -7.05 22.95
CA GLN A 114 2.67 -6.63 23.47
C GLN A 114 2.56 -5.10 23.50
N GLY A 115 3.58 -4.40 24.00
CA GLY A 115 3.62 -2.93 23.95
C GLY A 115 3.65 -2.40 22.51
N ALA A 116 4.40 -3.06 21.61
CA ALA A 116 4.42 -2.69 20.19
C ALA A 116 3.03 -2.83 19.54
N LYS A 117 2.31 -3.92 19.83
CA LYS A 117 0.94 -4.16 19.36
C LYS A 117 0.03 -3.00 19.75
N GLU A 118 -0.02 -2.67 21.04
CA GLU A 118 -0.87 -1.60 21.57
C GLU A 118 -0.55 -0.25 20.91
N VAL A 119 0.73 0.07 20.75
CA VAL A 119 1.17 1.31 20.11
C VAL A 119 0.77 1.38 18.64
N PHE A 120 0.91 0.29 17.88
CA PHE A 120 0.47 0.28 16.48
C PHE A 120 -1.05 0.28 16.34
N GLU A 121 -1.79 -0.33 17.26
CA GLU A 121 -3.26 -0.25 17.29
C GLU A 121 -3.75 1.18 17.53
N GLU A 122 -3.15 1.90 18.49
CA GLU A 122 -3.46 3.32 18.73
C GLU A 122 -3.10 4.20 17.53
N LEU A 123 -1.94 3.98 16.90
CA LEU A 123 -1.55 4.67 15.68
C LEU A 123 -2.59 4.50 14.57
N LEU A 124 -3.15 3.29 14.41
CA LEU A 124 -4.14 2.99 13.39
C LEU A 124 -5.54 3.52 13.71
N LYS A 125 -5.85 3.86 14.97
CA LYS A 125 -7.05 4.65 15.28
C LYS A 125 -6.93 6.08 14.76
N ILE A 126 -5.72 6.64 14.75
CA ILE A 126 -5.43 8.00 14.26
C ILE A 126 -5.28 8.04 12.74
N ASN A 127 -4.55 7.07 12.18
CA ASN A 127 -4.31 6.93 10.74
C ASN A 127 -4.60 5.49 10.26
N PRO A 128 -5.87 5.13 10.04
CA PRO A 128 -6.27 3.76 9.67
C PRO A 128 -5.63 3.23 8.38
N GLN A 129 -5.18 4.13 7.51
CA GLN A 129 -4.64 3.81 6.18
C GLN A 129 -3.12 3.68 6.16
N ASP A 130 -2.42 3.77 7.30
CA ASP A 130 -0.96 3.65 7.33
C ASP A 130 -0.51 2.21 7.00
N SER A 131 -0.12 1.98 5.74
CA SER A 131 0.33 0.65 5.27
C SER A 131 1.55 0.14 6.00
N VAL A 132 2.41 1.04 6.47
CA VAL A 132 3.66 0.63 7.12
C VAL A 132 3.33 0.13 8.53
N ALA A 133 2.53 0.89 9.28
CA ALA A 133 2.03 0.49 10.59
C ALA A 133 1.26 -0.84 10.55
N LEU A 134 0.37 -1.01 9.55
CA LEU A 134 -0.39 -2.26 9.35
C LEU A 134 0.52 -3.47 9.14
N ASN A 135 1.60 -3.30 8.37
CA ASN A 135 2.58 -4.35 8.15
C ASN A 135 3.36 -4.70 9.42
N TYR A 136 3.74 -3.70 10.22
CA TYR A 136 4.39 -3.95 11.51
C TYR A 136 3.45 -4.62 12.51
N LEU A 137 2.20 -4.17 12.61
CA LEU A 137 1.20 -4.79 13.47
C LEU A 137 0.94 -6.25 13.06
N ARG A 138 0.82 -6.55 11.76
CA ARG A 138 0.71 -7.93 11.25
C ARG A 138 1.90 -8.79 11.69
N ARG A 139 3.13 -8.26 11.58
CA ARG A 139 4.34 -8.96 12.01
C ARG A 139 4.33 -9.20 13.52
N VAL A 140 3.97 -8.20 14.32
CA VAL A 140 3.87 -8.31 15.78
C VAL A 140 2.87 -9.40 16.18
N TYR A 141 1.69 -9.41 15.55
CA TYR A 141 0.69 -10.46 15.76
C TYR A 141 1.20 -11.86 15.39
N TYR A 142 1.97 -11.98 14.30
CA TYR A 142 2.58 -13.24 13.90
C TYR A 142 3.59 -13.73 14.95
N GLU A 143 4.47 -12.85 15.42
CA GLU A 143 5.50 -13.17 16.43
C GLU A 143 4.88 -13.50 17.80
N LEU A 144 3.75 -12.89 18.15
CA LEU A 144 2.98 -13.22 19.36
C LEU A 144 2.17 -14.53 19.27
N GLY A 145 2.02 -15.10 18.07
CA GLY A 145 1.08 -16.20 17.83
C GLY A 145 -0.40 -15.79 17.95
N ALA A 146 -0.68 -14.50 18.14
CA ALA A 146 -1.98 -13.89 18.38
C ALA A 146 -2.78 -13.65 17.08
N LYS A 147 -2.78 -14.65 16.19
CA LYS A 147 -3.31 -14.53 14.82
C LYS A 147 -4.83 -14.33 14.79
N GLU A 148 -5.55 -14.98 15.70
CA GLU A 148 -7.01 -14.84 15.81
C GLU A 148 -7.43 -13.47 16.36
N GLU A 149 -6.67 -12.90 17.30
CA GLU A 149 -6.92 -11.54 17.76
C GLU A 149 -6.70 -10.51 16.65
N ALA A 150 -5.65 -10.70 15.84
CA ALA A 150 -5.39 -9.87 14.66
C ALA A 150 -6.58 -9.90 13.70
N ILE A 151 -7.04 -11.11 13.34
CA ILE A 151 -8.20 -11.29 12.46
C ILE A 151 -9.42 -10.60 13.05
N ASN A 152 -9.69 -10.75 14.36
CA ASN A 152 -10.85 -10.12 15.00
C ASN A 152 -10.77 -8.59 15.02
N ALA A 153 -9.60 -8.01 15.26
CA ALA A 153 -9.38 -6.56 15.21
C ALA A 153 -9.65 -6.01 13.80
N TYR A 154 -9.06 -6.64 12.78
CA TYR A 154 -9.28 -6.28 11.39
C TYR A 154 -10.72 -6.50 10.93
N ARG A 155 -11.37 -7.59 11.38
CA ARG A 155 -12.78 -7.88 11.09
C ARG A 155 -13.69 -6.81 11.69
N THR A 156 -13.40 -6.36 12.91
CA THR A 156 -14.16 -5.27 13.56
C THR A 156 -14.00 -3.98 12.77
N SER A 157 -12.76 -3.61 12.40
CA SER A 157 -12.49 -2.43 11.59
C SER A 157 -13.18 -2.48 10.22
N PHE A 158 -13.11 -3.63 9.54
CA PHE A 158 -13.78 -3.87 8.26
C PHE A 158 -15.31 -3.78 8.36
N ASN A 159 -15.90 -4.26 9.46
CA ASN A 159 -17.35 -4.18 9.66
C ASN A 159 -17.83 -2.75 9.98
N ILE A 160 -16.97 -1.90 10.56
CA ILE A 160 -17.28 -0.48 10.78
C ILE A 160 -17.27 0.27 9.46
N ASP A 161 -16.26 0.05 8.62
CA ASP A 161 -16.14 0.69 7.32
C ASP A 161 -15.58 -0.28 6.25
N PRO A 162 -16.46 -0.96 5.51
CA PRO A 162 -16.06 -1.88 4.44
C PRO A 162 -15.45 -1.18 3.22
N SER A 163 -15.58 0.15 3.10
CA SER A 163 -15.04 0.93 1.98
C SER A 163 -13.53 1.15 2.09
N GLN A 164 -12.91 0.77 3.20
CA GLN A 164 -11.46 0.88 3.35
C GLN A 164 -10.75 -0.31 2.69
N SER A 165 -10.40 -0.14 1.40
CA SER A 165 -9.69 -1.15 0.61
C SER A 165 -8.46 -1.74 1.32
N ARG A 166 -7.71 -0.93 2.07
CA ARG A 166 -6.50 -1.39 2.77
C ARG A 166 -6.82 -2.27 3.98
N THR A 167 -7.85 -1.93 4.74
CA THR A 167 -8.36 -2.76 5.85
C THR A 167 -8.83 -4.11 5.34
N ALA A 168 -9.62 -4.11 4.27
CA ALA A 168 -10.08 -5.33 3.60
C ALA A 168 -8.92 -6.18 3.06
N TYR A 169 -7.93 -5.56 2.40
CA TYR A 169 -6.72 -6.24 1.92
C TYR A 169 -5.98 -6.96 3.06
N ASN A 170 -5.72 -6.25 4.17
CA ASN A 170 -4.97 -6.82 5.30
C ASN A 170 -5.75 -7.94 6.01
N LEU A 171 -7.07 -7.77 6.18
CA LEU A 171 -7.93 -8.81 6.73
C LEU A 171 -7.91 -10.05 5.83
N ALA A 172 -8.11 -9.88 4.52
CA ALA A 172 -8.10 -10.97 3.57
C ALA A 172 -6.76 -11.69 3.49
N LEU A 173 -5.64 -10.95 3.54
CA LEU A 173 -4.30 -11.52 3.56
C LEU A 173 -4.08 -12.37 4.82
N LEU A 174 -4.45 -11.86 6.00
CA LEU A 174 -4.39 -12.61 7.25
C LEU A 174 -5.27 -13.85 7.23
N LEU A 175 -6.50 -13.74 6.73
CA LEU A 175 -7.42 -14.87 6.58
C LEU A 175 -6.84 -15.93 5.64
N SER A 176 -6.24 -15.51 4.52
CA SER A 176 -5.58 -16.39 3.55
C SER A 176 -4.37 -17.12 4.16
N GLU A 177 -3.48 -16.41 4.84
CA GLU A 177 -2.32 -16.97 5.56
C GLU A 177 -2.74 -18.00 6.63
N ASN A 178 -3.94 -17.84 7.20
CA ASN A 178 -4.52 -18.76 8.20
C ASN A 178 -5.48 -19.80 7.61
N LYS A 179 -5.40 -20.06 6.29
CA LYS A 179 -6.22 -21.06 5.57
C LYS A 179 -7.73 -20.82 5.64
N LYS A 180 -8.17 -19.62 6.02
CA LYS A 180 -9.58 -19.18 5.99
C LYS A 180 -9.91 -18.57 4.62
N THR A 181 -9.59 -19.29 3.55
CA THR A 181 -9.63 -18.82 2.17
C THR A 181 -11.01 -18.33 1.74
N ALA A 182 -12.09 -19.02 2.14
CA ALA A 182 -13.45 -18.62 1.81
C ALA A 182 -13.86 -17.29 2.46
N GLU A 183 -13.42 -17.04 3.70
CA GLU A 183 -13.68 -15.78 4.38
C GLU A 183 -12.86 -14.63 3.76
N ALA A 184 -11.61 -14.90 3.40
CA ALA A 184 -10.77 -13.93 2.70
C ALA A 184 -11.41 -13.50 1.37
N GLU A 185 -11.91 -14.46 0.58
CA GLU A 185 -12.64 -14.18 -0.66
C GLU A 185 -13.88 -13.30 -0.40
N TYR A 186 -14.68 -13.65 0.61
CA TYR A 186 -15.86 -12.88 0.99
C TYR A 186 -15.52 -11.43 1.32
N VAL A 187 -14.48 -11.21 2.14
CA VAL A 187 -14.02 -9.86 2.53
C VAL A 187 -13.59 -9.06 1.30
N LEU A 188 -12.81 -9.67 0.40
CA LEU A 188 -12.35 -9.01 -0.82
C LEU A 188 -13.51 -8.60 -1.72
N ARG A 189 -14.42 -9.54 -2.02
CA ARG A 189 -15.57 -9.27 -2.88
C ARG A 189 -16.50 -8.21 -2.27
N LYS A 190 -16.78 -8.29 -0.97
CA LYS A 190 -17.58 -7.26 -0.27
C LYS A 190 -16.92 -5.89 -0.30
N ALA A 191 -15.60 -5.81 -0.13
CA ALA A 191 -14.87 -4.53 -0.23
C ALA A 191 -14.85 -3.96 -1.65
N LEU A 192 -14.86 -4.83 -2.66
CA LEU A 192 -14.97 -4.45 -4.07
C LEU A 192 -16.36 -3.91 -4.44
N ASP A 193 -17.42 -4.27 -3.70
CA ASP A 193 -18.74 -3.64 -3.89
C ASP A 193 -18.69 -2.12 -3.60
N PHE A 194 -17.83 -1.70 -2.68
CA PHE A 194 -17.60 -0.28 -2.37
C PHE A 194 -16.50 0.35 -3.24
N ASN A 195 -15.47 -0.42 -3.60
CA ASN A 195 -14.33 0.04 -4.40
C ASN A 195 -14.04 -0.89 -5.58
N PRO A 196 -14.90 -0.89 -6.62
CA PRO A 196 -14.82 -1.85 -7.72
C PRO A 196 -13.54 -1.72 -8.57
N PHE A 197 -12.81 -0.61 -8.43
CA PHE A 197 -11.60 -0.30 -9.19
C PHE A 197 -10.32 -0.48 -8.37
N SER A 198 -10.41 -1.04 -7.16
CA SER A 198 -9.28 -1.22 -6.27
C SER A 198 -8.35 -2.34 -6.78
N THR A 199 -7.28 -1.94 -7.48
CA THR A 199 -6.33 -2.86 -8.10
C THR A 199 -5.68 -3.81 -7.10
N ILE A 200 -5.42 -3.35 -5.87
CA ILE A 200 -4.83 -4.18 -4.82
C ILE A 200 -5.77 -5.28 -4.31
N LEU A 201 -7.07 -4.99 -4.23
CA LEU A 201 -8.08 -5.98 -3.82
C LEU A 201 -8.29 -7.01 -4.93
N LEU A 202 -8.40 -6.55 -6.18
CA LEU A 202 -8.50 -7.42 -7.35
C LEU A 202 -7.26 -8.32 -7.45
N GLN A 203 -6.05 -7.76 -7.33
CA GLN A 203 -4.81 -8.54 -7.37
C GLN A 203 -4.82 -9.71 -6.37
N LEU A 204 -5.22 -9.44 -5.11
CA LEU A 204 -5.25 -10.45 -4.07
C LEU A 204 -6.37 -11.48 -4.29
N LEU A 205 -7.54 -11.05 -4.76
CA LEU A 205 -8.66 -11.94 -5.08
C LEU A 205 -8.27 -12.94 -6.16
N TYR A 206 -7.66 -12.47 -7.26
CA TYR A 206 -7.24 -13.32 -8.36
C TYR A 206 -6.14 -14.30 -7.94
N GLN A 207 -5.17 -13.85 -7.14
CA GLN A 207 -4.16 -14.72 -6.55
C GLN A 207 -4.80 -15.83 -5.69
N LEU A 208 -5.80 -15.48 -4.89
CA LEU A 208 -6.49 -16.40 -3.99
C LEU A 208 -7.31 -17.45 -4.76
N LEU A 209 -7.92 -17.06 -5.88
CA LEU A 209 -8.69 -17.94 -6.75
C LEU A 209 -7.80 -18.86 -7.62
N GLY A 210 -6.48 -18.70 -7.57
CA GLY A 210 -5.55 -19.42 -8.43
C GLY A 210 -5.70 -19.04 -9.91
N ILE A 211 -6.26 -17.86 -10.17
CA ILE A 211 -6.39 -17.30 -11.50
C ILE A 211 -4.99 -16.84 -11.92
N ASN A 212 -4.48 -17.40 -13.01
CA ASN A 212 -3.12 -17.10 -13.43
C ASN A 212 -3.03 -15.63 -13.84
N LEU A 213 -2.39 -14.83 -13.00
CA LEU A 213 -2.12 -13.41 -13.21
C LEU A 213 -1.19 -13.22 -14.42
N TYR A 214 -0.41 -14.22 -14.79
CA TYR A 214 0.34 -14.21 -16.03
C TYR A 214 -0.54 -14.59 -17.21
N ILE A 215 -0.14 -14.12 -18.39
CA ILE A 215 -0.79 -14.37 -19.69
C ILE A 215 -1.31 -15.82 -19.74
N PRO A 216 -2.64 -16.02 -19.67
CA PRO A 216 -3.19 -17.36 -19.65
C PRO A 216 -2.87 -18.08 -20.97
N LYS A 217 -2.26 -19.26 -20.87
CA LYS A 217 -2.11 -20.14 -22.03
C LYS A 217 -3.48 -20.67 -22.41
N ILE A 218 -3.96 -20.28 -23.58
CA ILE A 218 -5.24 -20.76 -24.12
C ILE A 218 -5.06 -22.23 -24.51
N VAL A 219 -5.67 -23.13 -23.73
CA VAL A 219 -5.69 -24.57 -24.04
C VAL A 219 -6.85 -24.89 -24.99
N SER A 220 -8.02 -24.31 -24.74
CA SER A 220 -9.22 -24.39 -25.57
C SER A 220 -10.11 -23.18 -25.31
N ALA A 221 -11.02 -22.89 -26.25
CA ALA A 221 -11.97 -21.78 -26.16
C ALA A 221 -13.27 -22.16 -26.87
N THR A 222 -14.41 -21.66 -26.36
CA THR A 222 -15.71 -21.88 -27.03
C THR A 222 -15.88 -20.97 -28.25
N SER A 223 -15.23 -19.81 -28.24
CA SER A 223 -15.18 -18.89 -29.38
C SER A 223 -13.88 -18.10 -29.40
N LYS A 224 -13.42 -17.75 -30.61
CA LYS A 224 -12.23 -16.90 -30.84
C LYS A 224 -12.52 -15.90 -31.95
N LYS A 225 -12.35 -14.61 -31.68
CA LYS A 225 -12.44 -13.52 -32.66
C LYS A 225 -11.14 -12.72 -32.63
N THR A 226 -10.53 -12.55 -33.80
CA THR A 226 -9.33 -11.72 -33.97
C THR A 226 -9.74 -10.37 -34.55
N LEU A 227 -9.25 -9.29 -33.96
CA LEU A 227 -9.40 -7.94 -34.45
C LEU A 227 -8.02 -7.29 -34.63
N LYS A 228 -7.79 -6.57 -35.73
CA LYS A 228 -6.48 -5.96 -36.04
C LYS A 228 -6.57 -4.43 -36.08
N PHE A 229 -5.60 -3.74 -35.48
CA PHE A 229 -5.51 -2.28 -35.36
C PHE A 229 -4.07 -1.82 -35.61
N GLY A 230 -3.78 -1.29 -36.81
CA GLY A 230 -2.42 -0.87 -37.16
C GLY A 230 -1.39 -1.99 -36.93
N SER A 231 -0.41 -1.74 -36.04
CA SER A 231 0.60 -2.72 -35.61
C SER A 231 0.17 -3.60 -34.43
N TYR A 232 -1.12 -3.72 -34.13
CA TYR A 232 -1.62 -4.47 -32.99
C TYR A 232 -2.71 -5.48 -33.38
N GLU A 233 -2.82 -6.56 -32.61
CA GLU A 233 -3.84 -7.59 -32.78
C GLU A 233 -4.50 -7.88 -31.42
N ALA A 234 -5.83 -7.75 -31.37
CA ALA A 234 -6.63 -8.16 -30.22
C ALA A 234 -7.28 -9.52 -30.48
N ILE A 235 -7.02 -10.50 -29.62
CA ILE A 235 -7.65 -11.81 -29.66
C ILE A 235 -8.67 -11.89 -28.53
N VAL A 236 -9.94 -11.93 -28.90
CA VAL A 236 -11.06 -12.11 -27.99
C VAL A 236 -11.41 -13.59 -27.91
N VAL A 237 -11.47 -14.11 -26.69
CA VAL A 237 -11.70 -15.51 -26.38
C VAL A 237 -12.89 -15.60 -25.42
N GLY A 238 -13.93 -16.33 -25.83
CA GLY A 238 -15.07 -16.67 -24.97
C GLY A 238 -14.85 -17.99 -24.24
N ASP A 239 -15.29 -18.04 -22.98
CA ASP A 239 -15.18 -19.13 -22.00
C ASP A 239 -13.85 -19.90 -22.03
N ILE A 240 -12.92 -19.51 -21.15
CA ILE A 240 -11.71 -20.29 -20.90
C ILE A 240 -11.98 -21.28 -19.77
N ILE A 241 -12.01 -22.55 -20.13
CA ILE A 241 -12.21 -23.67 -19.21
C ILE A 241 -10.85 -24.25 -18.84
N THR A 242 -10.53 -24.26 -17.55
CA THR A 242 -9.36 -24.99 -17.03
C THR A 242 -9.79 -25.91 -15.91
N SER A 243 -9.46 -27.20 -16.01
CA SER A 243 -9.71 -28.18 -14.93
C SER A 243 -11.16 -28.25 -14.44
N GLY A 244 -12.14 -28.03 -15.34
CA GLY A 244 -13.57 -28.17 -15.03
C GLY A 244 -14.23 -26.98 -14.34
N ARG A 245 -13.56 -25.83 -14.25
CA ARG A 245 -14.16 -24.54 -13.84
C ARG A 245 -13.92 -23.50 -14.93
N ILE A 246 -14.91 -22.62 -15.18
CA ILE A 246 -14.68 -21.43 -16.00
C ILE A 246 -13.76 -20.52 -15.18
N GLN A 247 -12.53 -20.31 -15.66
CA GLN A 247 -11.61 -19.35 -15.05
C GLN A 247 -11.86 -17.93 -15.55
N TYR A 248 -12.33 -17.81 -16.79
CA TYR A 248 -12.64 -16.53 -17.41
C TYR A 248 -13.81 -16.70 -18.36
N GLU A 249 -14.85 -15.87 -18.22
CA GLU A 249 -15.97 -15.86 -19.18
C GLU A 249 -15.58 -15.12 -20.46
N PHE A 250 -14.66 -14.15 -20.35
CA PHE A 250 -14.11 -13.40 -21.46
C PHE A 250 -12.64 -13.08 -21.19
N VAL A 251 -11.78 -13.31 -22.20
CA VAL A 251 -10.40 -12.78 -22.21
C VAL A 251 -10.10 -12.08 -23.52
N LEU A 252 -9.57 -10.86 -23.45
CA LEU A 252 -9.02 -10.13 -24.58
C LEU A 252 -7.50 -10.04 -24.41
N PHE A 253 -6.75 -10.62 -25.35
CA PHE A 253 -5.30 -10.49 -25.41
C PHE A 253 -4.92 -9.43 -26.42
N LEU A 254 -3.99 -8.53 -26.08
CA LEU A 254 -3.47 -7.53 -27.01
C LEU A 254 -2.01 -7.84 -27.35
N TYR A 255 -1.72 -7.99 -28.63
CA TYR A 255 -0.39 -8.22 -29.17
C TYR A 255 0.11 -6.99 -29.91
N GLU A 256 1.42 -6.75 -29.85
CA GLU A 256 2.14 -5.80 -30.69
C GLU A 256 2.87 -6.55 -31.81
N GLN A 257 2.91 -5.99 -33.01
CA GLN A 257 3.48 -6.62 -34.19
C GLN A 257 4.94 -7.03 -33.94
N GLY A 258 5.23 -8.30 -34.18
CA GLY A 258 6.55 -8.89 -33.95
C GLY A 258 6.77 -9.45 -32.54
N LYS A 259 5.85 -9.24 -31.59
CA LYS A 259 5.87 -9.93 -30.29
C LYS A 259 5.11 -11.25 -30.34
N GLN A 260 5.67 -12.28 -29.70
CA GLN A 260 5.03 -13.59 -29.56
C GLN A 260 4.11 -13.67 -28.34
N GLU A 261 4.31 -12.81 -27.36
CA GLU A 261 3.50 -12.73 -26.14
C GLU A 261 2.66 -11.44 -26.15
N PRO A 262 1.42 -11.48 -25.65
CA PRO A 262 0.58 -10.30 -25.52
C PRO A 262 1.15 -9.34 -24.47
N ILE A 263 1.08 -8.05 -24.77
CA ILE A 263 1.57 -6.98 -23.89
C ILE A 263 0.56 -6.63 -22.78
N LEU A 264 -0.71 -6.98 -22.99
CA LEU A 264 -1.81 -6.82 -22.06
C LEU A 264 -2.80 -7.96 -22.25
N PHE A 265 -3.50 -8.33 -21.19
CA PHE A 265 -4.74 -9.07 -21.31
C PHE A 265 -5.82 -8.51 -20.40
N VAL A 266 -7.08 -8.69 -20.80
CA VAL A 266 -8.24 -8.23 -20.07
C VAL A 266 -9.10 -9.44 -19.75
N SER A 267 -9.53 -9.60 -18.50
CA SER A 267 -10.46 -10.67 -18.13
C SER A 267 -11.76 -10.11 -17.58
N ALA A 268 -12.88 -10.79 -17.83
CA ALA A 268 -14.15 -10.53 -17.16
C ALA A 268 -14.49 -11.72 -16.26
N GLU A 269 -14.70 -11.46 -14.96
CA GLU A 269 -15.07 -12.48 -13.98
C GLU A 269 -16.35 -12.09 -13.23
N LYS A 270 -17.28 -13.04 -13.11
CA LYS A 270 -18.58 -12.83 -12.47
C LYS A 270 -18.40 -12.56 -10.97
N ASN A 271 -18.96 -11.47 -10.47
CA ASN A 271 -19.11 -11.20 -9.05
C ASN A 271 -20.28 -12.04 -8.51
N SER A 272 -19.95 -13.17 -7.87
CA SER A 272 -20.93 -14.15 -7.36
C SER A 272 -21.60 -13.75 -6.03
N LEU A 273 -21.22 -12.62 -5.42
CA LEU A 273 -21.87 -12.12 -4.19
C LEU A 273 -23.14 -11.30 -4.44
N ALA A 274 -23.53 -11.07 -5.70
CA ALA A 274 -24.81 -10.44 -6.01
C ALA A 274 -25.96 -11.25 -5.38
N THR A 275 -26.64 -10.65 -4.40
CA THR A 275 -27.85 -11.24 -3.80
C THR A 275 -28.94 -11.40 -4.86
N GLU A 276 -29.96 -12.22 -4.60
CA GLU A 276 -31.05 -12.56 -5.55
C GLU A 276 -31.74 -11.36 -6.24
N THR A 277 -31.54 -10.13 -5.73
CA THR A 277 -32.08 -8.87 -6.27
C THR A 277 -31.09 -8.07 -7.14
N ASP A 278 -29.80 -8.38 -7.12
CA ASP A 278 -28.77 -7.69 -7.92
C ASP A 278 -28.45 -8.49 -9.17
N THR A 279 -28.49 -7.83 -10.33
CA THR A 279 -28.02 -8.41 -11.59
C THR A 279 -26.57 -8.85 -11.42
N ALA A 280 -26.27 -10.12 -11.66
CA ALA A 280 -24.89 -10.61 -11.65
C ALA A 280 -23.98 -9.70 -12.51
N GLY A 281 -22.98 -9.10 -11.87
CA GLY A 281 -22.02 -8.21 -12.52
C GLY A 281 -20.68 -8.88 -12.75
N TYR A 282 -19.81 -8.24 -13.53
CA TYR A 282 -18.47 -8.69 -13.87
C TYR A 282 -17.45 -7.65 -13.45
N PHE A 283 -16.35 -8.13 -12.90
CA PHE A 283 -15.13 -7.35 -12.81
C PHE A 283 -14.33 -7.53 -14.11
N LEU A 284 -14.14 -6.43 -14.84
CA LEU A 284 -13.22 -6.33 -15.96
C LEU A 284 -11.86 -5.89 -15.43
N CYS A 285 -10.86 -6.76 -15.48
CA CYS A 285 -9.51 -6.48 -15.00
C CYS A 285 -8.53 -6.43 -16.17
N VAL A 286 -7.73 -5.36 -16.23
CA VAL A 286 -6.66 -5.18 -17.22
C VAL A 286 -5.32 -5.50 -16.57
N PHE A 287 -4.63 -6.51 -17.09
CA PHE A 287 -3.32 -6.99 -16.62
C PHE A 287 -2.21 -6.58 -17.58
N ASP A 288 -1.07 -6.14 -17.06
CA ASP A 288 0.16 -6.00 -17.86
C ASP A 288 0.82 -7.36 -18.18
N GLU A 289 1.89 -7.31 -18.98
CA GLU A 289 2.73 -8.46 -19.31
C GLU A 289 3.36 -9.16 -18.08
N HIS A 290 3.35 -8.52 -16.91
CA HIS A 290 3.84 -9.09 -15.64
C HIS A 290 2.72 -9.60 -14.74
N GLY A 291 1.46 -9.43 -15.13
CA GLY A 291 0.29 -9.86 -14.37
C GLY A 291 -0.17 -8.93 -13.26
N HIS A 292 0.25 -7.66 -13.29
CA HIS A 292 -0.29 -6.66 -12.38
C HIS A 292 -1.59 -6.09 -12.92
N VAL A 293 -2.60 -6.04 -12.04
CA VAL A 293 -3.87 -5.35 -12.32
C VAL A 293 -3.59 -3.85 -12.41
N ASN A 294 -3.66 -3.31 -13.63
CA ASN A 294 -3.54 -1.88 -13.87
C ASN A 294 -4.85 -1.15 -13.59
N PHE A 295 -5.97 -1.83 -13.83
CA PHE A 295 -7.28 -1.22 -13.82
C PHE A 295 -8.37 -2.29 -13.65
N GLY A 296 -9.38 -1.97 -12.85
CA GLY A 296 -10.60 -2.76 -12.70
C GLY A 296 -11.81 -1.94 -13.15
N LEU A 297 -12.86 -2.59 -13.64
CA LEU A 297 -14.18 -2.01 -13.94
C LEU A 297 -15.25 -2.98 -13.44
N TYR A 298 -16.38 -2.49 -12.91
CA TYR A 298 -17.55 -3.33 -12.61
C TYR A 298 -18.68 -2.98 -13.59
N ALA A 299 -19.33 -3.98 -14.18
CA ALA A 299 -20.56 -3.78 -14.96
C ALA A 299 -21.49 -5.01 -14.93
N SER A 300 -22.79 -4.81 -15.13
CA SER A 300 -23.78 -5.90 -15.19
C SER A 300 -23.69 -6.74 -16.47
N LEU A 301 -24.10 -8.02 -16.42
CA LEU A 301 -24.03 -9.06 -17.47
C LEU A 301 -24.52 -8.67 -18.89
N ASN A 302 -25.38 -7.66 -19.01
CA ASN A 302 -26.16 -7.47 -20.24
C ASN A 302 -25.42 -6.76 -21.39
N ASP A 303 -24.14 -6.40 -21.25
CA ASP A 303 -23.45 -5.59 -22.27
C ASP A 303 -21.98 -5.99 -22.51
N LEU A 304 -21.75 -7.18 -23.08
CA LEU A 304 -20.44 -7.66 -23.53
C LEU A 304 -19.80 -6.72 -24.58
N GLU A 305 -20.64 -6.05 -25.38
CA GLU A 305 -20.19 -5.07 -26.37
C GLU A 305 -19.62 -3.83 -25.69
N TYR A 306 -20.29 -3.31 -24.65
CA TYR A 306 -19.78 -2.25 -23.79
C TYR A 306 -18.47 -2.64 -23.11
N PHE A 307 -18.36 -3.88 -22.59
CA PHE A 307 -17.11 -4.38 -22.00
C PHE A 307 -15.96 -4.37 -23.02
N THR A 308 -16.20 -4.92 -24.20
CA THR A 308 -15.21 -4.96 -25.27
C THR A 308 -14.81 -3.55 -25.70
N LYS A 309 -15.78 -2.66 -25.85
CA LYS A 309 -15.56 -1.25 -26.20
C LYS A 309 -14.77 -0.50 -25.12
N LYS A 310 -15.08 -0.69 -23.84
CA LYS A 310 -14.37 -0.05 -22.73
C LYS A 310 -12.94 -0.55 -22.59
N ALA A 311 -12.71 -1.86 -22.69
CA ALA A 311 -11.37 -2.45 -22.71
C ALA A 311 -10.53 -1.82 -23.83
N LEU A 312 -11.12 -1.71 -25.02
CA LEU A 312 -10.53 -1.09 -26.20
C LEU A 312 -10.27 0.42 -26.01
N GLU A 313 -11.18 1.20 -25.40
CA GLU A 313 -10.97 2.61 -25.05
C GLU A 313 -9.78 2.81 -24.09
N ILE A 314 -9.64 1.94 -23.09
CA ILE A 314 -8.54 1.99 -22.12
C ILE A 314 -7.21 1.71 -22.81
N ILE A 315 -7.17 0.68 -23.65
CA ILE A 315 -6.04 0.36 -24.52
C ILE A 315 -5.70 1.58 -25.40
N ALA A 316 -6.69 2.18 -26.05
CA ALA A 316 -6.50 3.38 -26.87
C ALA A 316 -5.89 4.54 -26.10
N SER A 317 -6.38 4.82 -24.89
CA SER A 317 -5.83 5.91 -24.06
C SER A 317 -4.38 5.65 -23.64
N LYS A 318 -4.01 4.40 -23.32
CA LYS A 318 -2.68 4.03 -22.82
C LYS A 318 -1.63 4.03 -23.92
N TYR A 319 -2.01 3.66 -25.15
CA TYR A 319 -1.10 3.56 -26.31
C TYR A 319 -1.29 4.68 -27.35
N LYS A 320 -2.17 5.66 -27.07
CA LYS A 320 -2.44 6.83 -27.91
C LYS A 320 -2.96 6.48 -29.31
N PHE A 321 -3.85 5.48 -29.43
CA PHE A 321 -4.55 5.24 -30.69
C PHE A 321 -5.56 6.36 -30.97
N SER A 322 -5.74 6.72 -32.24
CA SER A 322 -6.84 7.60 -32.63
C SER A 322 -8.16 6.82 -32.58
N SER A 323 -9.28 7.52 -32.36
CA SER A 323 -10.61 6.88 -32.36
C SER A 323 -10.99 6.26 -33.71
N GLU A 324 -10.32 6.67 -34.81
CA GLU A 324 -10.54 6.15 -36.16
C GLU A 324 -9.83 4.80 -36.39
N ASP A 325 -8.78 4.50 -35.63
CA ASP A 325 -8.00 3.26 -35.72
C ASP A 325 -8.66 2.09 -34.97
N MET A 326 -9.75 2.36 -34.24
CA MET A 326 -10.43 1.40 -33.39
C MET A 326 -11.36 0.48 -34.20
N PRO A 327 -11.53 -0.80 -33.79
CA PRO A 327 -12.48 -1.71 -34.45
C PRO A 327 -13.87 -1.12 -34.36
N LYS A 328 -14.63 -1.18 -35.45
CA LYS A 328 -16.08 -1.13 -35.36
C LYS A 328 -16.54 -2.49 -34.84
N LEU A 329 -17.03 -2.54 -33.61
CA LEU A 329 -17.79 -3.67 -33.10
C LEU A 329 -19.07 -3.74 -33.96
N ALA A 330 -19.36 -4.94 -34.46
CA ALA A 330 -20.42 -5.23 -35.41
C ALA A 330 -21.28 -6.36 -34.86
#